data_AF-A0A3A1WTV8-F1
#
_entry.id   AF-A0A3A1WTV8-F1
#
_cell.length_a   1.000
_cell.length_b   1.000
_cell.length_c   1.000
_cell.angle_alpha   90.00
_cell.angle_beta   90.00
_cell.angle_gamma   90.00
#
_symmetry.space_group_name_H-M   'P 1'
#
loop_
_entity.id
_entity.type
_entity.pdbx_description
1 polymer ?
#
loop_
_entity_poly.entity_id
_entity_poly.type
_entity_poly.pdbx_seq_one_letter_code
_entity_poly.pdbx_strand_id
1 'polypeptide(L)'
;EGIKITLIDSETCVKSVIEAAAIVDDGEWHDLIIRANRGAIDIYVDGYSQSHNIGQFWFANITGLNAVSIGENLRGVRLMGEARTGGIYFSALSEGQIQRISRVKPLVTTALFDTGYAGSRSYRIPSLVKTRMGTLIAGADQRTSVSNDAPNHINFVIRRSADGGKTWGPLQTVINMPGKNLGKLGASAIDSCPVLDPEGKSERINVLIDINPGGIGLTNCKTAVGVDACGRIKLIDRLGGHYAAAMDASAAVKLPCNSSEKECATNWLIYPDGSIKNGDLSGDLSSGLHNNQTCDSSTWDIWKSPEIASESQPLFAEKTCYIAQIYSDDDGETWSAPRLIDHMVKEPWMSFAGVCPGNGIIIRHSEKHYGRILVPFYCSGQSKSHYSSGALISDDDGETWRRGKMINEGRLMGGKIVDPATMQDDDATSSETVFVERKNGDILAFFRNQNRSGCVGKAISHDCGETWSELIFDQSLPEIFSQPSATCFSDENAQNADCIAFANASQMMPYRGRGVVRFSFDGGKTWQKNVCVNPFHHVYQCLTSSNKHNLQLLWEKETTGIYITAIDSSLCRQDSLQTGFKNKVHKNEKMEEIKERRLTQTERSQNGRDI
;
A
#
# COMPACT_ATOMS: atom_id res chain seq x y z
N GLU A 1 -28.82 -12.92 -0.33
CA GLU A 1 -27.50 -12.29 -0.57
C GLU A 1 -26.40 -13.22 -0.12
N GLY A 2 -25.47 -13.58 -1.00
CA GLY A 2 -24.42 -14.55 -0.73
C GLY A 2 -24.71 -15.97 -1.21
N ILE A 3 -23.63 -16.73 -1.36
CA ILE A 3 -23.66 -18.16 -1.68
C ILE A 3 -23.49 -18.92 -0.37
N LYS A 4 -24.36 -19.90 -0.13
CA LYS A 4 -24.32 -20.76 1.06
C LYS A 4 -24.32 -22.22 0.66
N ILE A 5 -23.34 -22.96 1.16
CA ILE A 5 -23.24 -24.41 1.03
C ILE A 5 -23.45 -24.98 2.43
N THR A 6 -24.44 -25.85 2.58
CA THR A 6 -24.77 -26.48 3.87
C THR A 6 -24.52 -27.98 3.77
N LEU A 7 -23.71 -28.52 4.67
CA LEU A 7 -23.59 -29.97 4.85
C LEU A 7 -24.53 -30.44 5.96
N ILE A 8 -25.35 -31.43 5.64
CA ILE A 8 -26.40 -31.99 6.51
C ILE A 8 -26.20 -33.51 6.56
N ASP A 9 -26.25 -34.11 7.76
CA ASP A 9 -26.21 -35.57 7.91
C ASP A 9 -27.62 -36.20 7.97
N SER A 10 -27.67 -37.54 8.03
CA SER A 10 -28.91 -38.33 8.01
C SER A 10 -29.89 -38.07 9.17
N GLU A 11 -29.50 -37.33 10.20
CA GLU A 11 -30.38 -36.92 11.31
C GLU A 11 -30.83 -35.46 11.21
N THR A 12 -30.61 -34.80 10.05
CA THR A 12 -30.87 -33.37 9.78
C THR A 12 -30.02 -32.39 10.60
N CYS A 13 -28.95 -32.87 11.24
CA CYS A 13 -28.03 -31.98 11.94
C CYS A 13 -27.10 -31.29 10.93
N VAL A 14 -27.11 -29.95 10.94
CA VAL A 14 -26.16 -29.14 10.18
C VAL A 14 -24.76 -29.40 10.71
N LYS A 15 -23.88 -29.95 9.86
CA LYS A 15 -22.48 -30.25 10.22
C LYS A 15 -21.53 -29.10 9.92
N SER A 16 -21.79 -28.38 8.84
CA SER A 16 -21.03 -27.19 8.49
C SER A 16 -21.82 -26.30 7.53
N VAL A 17 -21.49 -25.02 7.57
CA VAL A 17 -22.01 -23.99 6.68
C VAL A 17 -20.81 -23.26 6.11
N ILE A 18 -20.75 -23.15 4.80
CA ILE A 18 -19.70 -22.46 4.06
C ILE A 18 -20.37 -21.34 3.29
N GLU A 19 -19.87 -20.12 3.45
CA GLU A 19 -20.50 -18.94 2.90
C GLU A 19 -19.50 -18.12 2.06
N ALA A 20 -20.02 -17.41 1.08
CA ALA A 20 -19.31 -16.38 0.34
C ALA A 20 -20.20 -15.16 0.20
N ALA A 21 -19.66 -14.00 0.58
CA ALA A 21 -20.29 -12.72 0.27
C ALA A 21 -20.15 -12.45 -1.23
N ALA A 22 -21.23 -12.70 -1.96
CA ALA A 22 -21.34 -12.46 -3.39
C ALA A 22 -22.77 -11.99 -3.71
N ILE A 23 -22.87 -10.96 -4.55
CA ILE A 23 -24.13 -10.50 -5.12
C ILE A 23 -24.32 -11.28 -6.40
N VAL A 24 -25.25 -12.25 -6.39
CA VAL A 24 -25.54 -13.16 -7.51
C VAL A 24 -27.03 -13.29 -7.80
N ASP A 25 -27.84 -12.47 -7.11
CA ASP A 25 -29.29 -12.39 -7.27
C ASP A 25 -29.64 -11.04 -7.88
N ASP A 26 -29.09 -10.78 -9.07
CA ASP A 26 -29.22 -9.54 -9.82
C ASP A 26 -29.91 -9.74 -11.18
N GLY A 27 -30.31 -10.98 -11.50
CA GLY A 27 -30.96 -11.36 -12.75
C GLY A 27 -29.99 -11.74 -13.88
N GLU A 28 -28.68 -11.76 -13.64
CA GLU A 28 -27.67 -12.11 -14.63
C GLU A 28 -27.18 -13.57 -14.51
N TRP A 29 -26.45 -14.02 -15.54
CA TRP A 29 -25.78 -15.32 -15.52
C TRP A 29 -24.45 -15.23 -14.77
N HIS A 30 -24.26 -16.09 -13.78
CA HIS A 30 -23.00 -16.20 -13.04
C HIS A 30 -22.36 -17.59 -13.19
N ASP A 31 -21.03 -17.61 -13.20
CA ASP A 31 -20.26 -18.85 -13.11
C ASP A 31 -19.88 -19.14 -11.66
N LEU A 32 -20.49 -20.16 -11.07
CA LEU A 32 -20.18 -20.64 -9.72
C LEU A 32 -19.25 -21.86 -9.78
N ILE A 33 -18.09 -21.76 -9.16
CA ILE A 33 -17.15 -22.88 -9.01
C ILE A 33 -16.87 -23.11 -7.53
N ILE A 34 -17.01 -24.35 -7.09
CA ILE A 34 -16.62 -24.78 -5.75
C ILE A 34 -15.42 -25.70 -5.89
N ARG A 35 -14.30 -25.35 -5.25
CA ARG A 35 -13.06 -26.11 -5.31
C ARG A 35 -12.67 -26.61 -3.93
N ALA A 36 -12.60 -27.92 -3.78
CA ALA A 36 -11.92 -28.53 -2.64
C ALA A 36 -10.46 -28.78 -2.99
N ASN A 37 -9.53 -28.13 -2.27
CA ASN A 37 -8.10 -28.28 -2.50
C ASN A 37 -7.32 -27.91 -1.22
N ARG A 38 -6.18 -28.58 -0.98
CA ARG A 38 -5.26 -28.26 0.13
C ARG A 38 -5.94 -28.14 1.52
N GLY A 39 -6.97 -28.93 1.78
CA GLY A 39 -7.70 -28.91 3.05
C GLY A 39 -8.62 -27.71 3.24
N ALA A 40 -9.01 -27.03 2.15
CA ALA A 40 -9.97 -25.95 2.15
C ALA A 40 -11.01 -26.11 1.04
N ILE A 41 -12.14 -25.42 1.21
CA ILE A 41 -13.16 -25.21 0.21
C ILE A 41 -13.16 -23.74 -0.18
N ASP A 42 -12.89 -23.51 -1.46
CA ASP A 42 -12.93 -22.20 -2.08
C ASP A 42 -14.21 -22.05 -2.89
N ILE A 43 -14.86 -20.89 -2.75
CA ILE A 43 -15.99 -20.49 -3.60
C ILE A 43 -15.49 -19.43 -4.58
N TYR A 44 -15.75 -19.64 -5.85
CA TYR A 44 -15.46 -18.71 -6.93
C TYR A 44 -16.75 -18.26 -7.61
N VAL A 45 -16.80 -16.98 -7.93
CA VAL A 45 -17.86 -16.37 -8.74
C VAL A 45 -17.19 -15.61 -9.86
N ASP A 46 -17.65 -15.86 -11.09
CA ASP A 46 -17.20 -15.18 -12.31
C ASP A 46 -15.67 -15.18 -12.43
N GLY A 47 -15.07 -16.35 -12.16
CA GLY A 47 -13.62 -16.55 -12.29
C GLY A 47 -12.77 -16.09 -11.10
N TYR A 48 -13.35 -15.47 -10.06
CA TYR A 48 -12.60 -14.91 -8.92
C TYR A 48 -13.00 -15.53 -7.58
N SER A 49 -12.02 -15.75 -6.71
CA SER A 49 -12.22 -16.29 -5.36
C SER A 49 -13.03 -15.31 -4.49
N GLN A 50 -14.19 -15.76 -4.01
CA GLN A 50 -15.09 -15.03 -3.11
C GLN A 50 -14.96 -15.47 -1.64
N SER A 51 -14.54 -16.71 -1.38
CA SER A 51 -14.17 -17.13 -0.03
C SER A 51 -13.15 -18.27 -0.03
N HIS A 52 -12.37 -18.36 1.05
CA HIS A 52 -11.46 -19.46 1.38
C HIS A 52 -11.85 -20.02 2.74
N ASN A 53 -12.28 -21.28 2.80
CA ASN A 53 -12.86 -21.89 4.01
C ASN A 53 -12.06 -23.13 4.39
N ILE A 54 -11.26 -23.04 5.46
CA ILE A 54 -10.40 -24.13 5.94
C ILE A 54 -11.27 -25.21 6.57
N GLY A 55 -11.05 -26.48 6.21
CA GLY A 55 -11.76 -27.62 6.76
C GLY A 55 -11.64 -28.86 5.89
N GLN A 56 -11.46 -30.03 6.52
CA GLN A 56 -11.23 -31.32 5.83
C GLN A 56 -12.46 -31.94 5.16
N PHE A 57 -13.61 -31.29 5.22
CA PHE A 57 -14.86 -31.88 4.73
C PHE A 57 -15.04 -31.61 3.24
N TRP A 58 -14.96 -32.65 2.41
CA TRP A 58 -15.59 -32.64 1.09
C TRP A 58 -16.06 -34.05 0.72
N PHE A 59 -16.75 -34.17 -0.41
CA PHE A 59 -17.51 -35.35 -0.84
C PHE A 59 -16.82 -36.70 -0.70
N ALA A 60 -15.48 -36.77 -0.82
CA ALA A 60 -14.73 -38.02 -0.70
C ALA A 60 -14.90 -38.71 0.66
N ASN A 61 -15.25 -37.98 1.71
CA ASN A 61 -15.48 -38.53 3.06
C ASN A 61 -16.95 -38.88 3.32
N ILE A 62 -17.85 -38.65 2.37
CA ILE A 62 -19.28 -38.96 2.50
C ILE A 62 -19.52 -40.35 1.91
N THR A 63 -19.69 -41.35 2.78
CA THR A 63 -19.99 -42.72 2.37
C THR A 63 -21.40 -42.79 1.76
N GLY A 64 -21.54 -43.51 0.64
CA GLY A 64 -22.83 -43.74 0.01
C GLY A 64 -23.37 -42.59 -0.86
N LEU A 65 -22.58 -41.56 -1.16
CA LEU A 65 -22.96 -40.53 -2.13
C LEU A 65 -23.13 -41.17 -3.52
N ASN A 66 -24.36 -41.18 -4.04
CA ASN A 66 -24.71 -41.87 -5.30
C ASN A 66 -25.49 -41.00 -6.30
N ALA A 67 -25.80 -39.75 -5.95
CA ALA A 67 -26.54 -38.83 -6.79
C ALA A 67 -26.07 -37.38 -6.58
N VAL A 68 -26.19 -36.57 -7.63
CA VAL A 68 -26.05 -35.12 -7.59
C VAL A 68 -27.30 -34.55 -8.22
N SER A 69 -27.93 -33.59 -7.54
CA SER A 69 -29.09 -32.89 -8.07
C SER A 69 -28.83 -31.40 -8.19
N ILE A 70 -29.44 -30.78 -9.21
CA ILE A 70 -29.27 -29.36 -9.55
C ILE A 70 -30.66 -28.73 -9.61
N GLY A 71 -30.84 -27.62 -8.90
CA GLY A 71 -32.10 -26.88 -8.91
C GLY A 71 -33.17 -27.47 -7.99
N GLU A 72 -32.80 -28.30 -7.01
CA GLU A 72 -33.69 -28.76 -5.95
C GLU A 72 -32.96 -28.88 -4.61
N ASN A 73 -33.71 -28.90 -3.50
CA ASN A 73 -33.17 -29.16 -2.17
C ASN A 73 -33.20 -30.67 -1.82
N LEU A 74 -32.68 -31.04 -0.65
CA LEU A 74 -32.64 -32.44 -0.16
C LEU A 74 -34.02 -33.09 0.02
N ARG A 75 -35.12 -32.33 -0.09
CA ARG A 75 -36.50 -32.83 -0.03
C ARG A 75 -37.15 -32.93 -1.41
N GLY A 76 -36.39 -32.72 -2.48
CA GLY A 76 -36.89 -32.71 -3.86
C GLY A 76 -37.73 -31.47 -4.21
N VAL A 77 -37.66 -30.41 -3.41
CA VAL A 77 -38.37 -29.15 -3.72
C VAL A 77 -37.51 -28.36 -4.70
N ARG A 78 -38.08 -28.05 -5.87
CA ARG A 78 -37.44 -27.24 -6.90
C ARG A 78 -37.11 -25.84 -6.38
N LEU A 79 -35.88 -25.42 -6.60
CA LEU A 79 -35.38 -24.07 -6.33
C LEU A 79 -35.67 -23.17 -7.54
N MET A 80 -35.90 -21.88 -7.29
CA MET A 80 -36.05 -20.88 -8.35
C MET A 80 -34.68 -20.56 -8.97
N GLY A 81 -34.60 -20.52 -10.30
CA GLY A 81 -33.39 -20.25 -11.06
C GLY A 81 -33.19 -21.22 -12.24
N GLU A 82 -32.19 -20.95 -13.06
CA GLU A 82 -31.81 -21.79 -14.20
C GLU A 82 -30.33 -22.14 -14.13
N ALA A 83 -30.00 -23.40 -14.43
CA ALA A 83 -28.62 -23.85 -14.61
C ALA A 83 -28.44 -24.27 -16.07
N ARG A 84 -27.59 -23.56 -16.81
CA ARG A 84 -27.40 -23.80 -18.25
C ARG A 84 -26.36 -24.87 -18.54
N THR A 85 -25.25 -24.86 -17.80
CA THR A 85 -24.11 -25.76 -17.97
C THR A 85 -23.50 -26.08 -16.62
N GLY A 86 -23.01 -27.32 -16.45
CA GLY A 86 -22.33 -27.73 -15.23
C GLY A 86 -21.38 -28.89 -15.51
N GLY A 87 -20.43 -29.11 -14.59
CA GLY A 87 -19.46 -30.19 -14.69
C GLY A 87 -18.83 -30.50 -13.33
N ILE A 88 -18.43 -31.75 -13.14
CA ILE A 88 -17.69 -32.22 -11.97
C ILE A 88 -16.30 -32.63 -12.44
N TYR A 89 -15.28 -32.09 -11.77
CA TYR A 89 -13.88 -32.37 -12.08
C TYR A 89 -13.25 -33.16 -10.95
N PHE A 90 -12.53 -34.23 -11.29
CA PHE A 90 -11.82 -35.08 -10.32
C PHE A 90 -10.45 -34.54 -9.91
N SER A 91 -10.05 -33.40 -10.48
CA SER A 91 -8.84 -32.68 -10.09
C SER A 91 -9.19 -31.24 -9.73
N ALA A 92 -8.50 -30.68 -8.74
CA ALA A 92 -8.66 -29.29 -8.36
C ALA A 92 -8.17 -28.38 -9.49
N LEU A 93 -9.06 -27.55 -10.03
CA LEU A 93 -8.72 -26.60 -11.08
C LEU A 93 -7.79 -25.50 -10.53
N SER A 94 -6.80 -25.13 -11.34
CA SER A 94 -5.95 -23.95 -11.10
C SER A 94 -6.71 -22.65 -11.36
N GLU A 95 -6.21 -21.53 -10.82
CA GLU A 95 -6.82 -20.20 -11.02
C GLU A 95 -7.04 -19.86 -12.50
N GLY A 96 -6.01 -20.07 -13.34
CA GLY A 96 -6.11 -19.80 -14.77
C GLY A 96 -7.12 -20.70 -15.49
N GLN A 97 -7.32 -21.95 -15.04
CA GLN A 97 -8.36 -22.82 -15.57
C GLN A 97 -9.76 -22.35 -15.17
N ILE A 98 -9.95 -21.94 -13.92
CA ILE A 98 -11.21 -21.37 -13.43
C ILE A 98 -11.57 -20.11 -14.22
N GLN A 99 -10.64 -19.16 -14.33
CA GLN A 99 -10.84 -17.93 -15.10
C GLN A 99 -11.18 -18.21 -16.57
N ARG A 100 -10.49 -19.18 -17.20
CA ARG A 100 -10.77 -19.56 -18.59
C ARG A 100 -12.16 -20.18 -18.78
N ILE A 101 -12.60 -21.03 -17.86
CA ILE A 101 -13.95 -21.62 -17.90
C ILE A 101 -15.01 -20.53 -17.71
N SER A 102 -14.75 -19.58 -16.80
CA SER A 102 -15.60 -18.40 -16.59
C SER A 102 -15.46 -17.32 -17.66
N ARG A 103 -14.66 -17.56 -18.71
CA ARG A 103 -14.43 -16.64 -19.84
C ARG A 103 -13.91 -15.27 -19.42
N VAL A 104 -13.22 -15.21 -18.28
CA VAL A 104 -12.58 -13.99 -17.77
C VAL A 104 -11.13 -13.97 -18.21
N LYS A 105 -10.66 -12.80 -18.64
CA LYS A 105 -9.26 -12.61 -19.00
C LYS A 105 -8.39 -12.73 -17.74
N PRO A 106 -7.31 -13.53 -17.74
CA PRO A 106 -6.40 -13.61 -16.62
C PRO A 106 -5.78 -12.25 -16.30
N LEU A 107 -5.58 -11.98 -15.00
CA LEU A 107 -4.85 -10.81 -14.55
C LEU A 107 -3.39 -10.93 -14.97
N VAL A 108 -2.82 -9.84 -15.49
CA VAL A 108 -1.41 -9.79 -15.89
C VAL A 108 -0.61 -9.31 -14.69
N THR A 109 0.27 -10.19 -14.19
CA THR A 109 1.13 -9.92 -13.02
C THR A 109 2.59 -10.03 -13.41
N THR A 110 3.39 -9.04 -13.04
CA THR A 110 4.83 -8.98 -13.32
C THR A 110 5.61 -8.82 -12.02
N ALA A 111 6.64 -9.63 -11.80
CA ALA A 111 7.57 -9.42 -10.69
C ALA A 111 8.45 -8.19 -10.97
N LEU A 112 8.42 -7.19 -10.10
CA LEU A 112 9.23 -5.97 -10.24
C LEU A 112 10.48 -6.00 -9.38
N PHE A 113 10.36 -6.55 -8.18
CA PHE A 113 11.46 -6.66 -7.23
C PHE A 113 11.46 -8.07 -6.64
N ASP A 114 12.28 -8.95 -7.21
CA ASP A 114 12.33 -10.37 -6.83
C ASP A 114 13.47 -10.65 -5.82
N THR A 115 13.34 -11.70 -5.02
CA THR A 115 14.42 -12.16 -4.14
C THR A 115 15.72 -12.35 -4.95
N GLY A 116 16.84 -11.81 -4.47
CA GLY A 116 18.14 -11.91 -5.14
C GLY A 116 18.37 -10.87 -6.25
N TYR A 117 17.33 -10.21 -6.76
CA TYR A 117 17.49 -9.14 -7.76
C TYR A 117 18.32 -7.98 -7.18
N ALA A 118 19.31 -7.51 -7.93
CA ALA A 118 20.29 -6.50 -7.52
C ALA A 118 20.97 -6.77 -6.16
N GLY A 119 21.16 -8.06 -5.82
CA GLY A 119 21.86 -8.48 -4.59
C GLY A 119 21.07 -8.31 -3.30
N SER A 120 19.75 -8.08 -3.39
CA SER A 120 18.88 -8.00 -2.22
C SER A 120 18.54 -9.38 -1.66
N ARG A 121 18.35 -9.48 -0.34
CA ARG A 121 17.83 -10.70 0.30
C ARG A 121 16.32 -10.73 0.30
N SER A 122 15.67 -9.57 0.31
CA SER A 122 14.22 -9.43 0.25
C SER A 122 13.85 -8.02 -0.23
N TYR A 123 12.75 -7.91 -0.97
CA TYR A 123 12.10 -6.64 -1.20
C TYR A 123 10.76 -6.62 -0.49
N ARG A 124 10.46 -5.49 0.14
CA ARG A 124 9.27 -5.31 0.98
C ARG A 124 8.71 -3.92 0.80
N ILE A 125 7.49 -3.71 1.30
CA ILE A 125 6.87 -2.39 1.44
C ILE A 125 6.70 -1.67 0.09
N PRO A 126 5.74 -2.10 -0.74
CA PRO A 126 5.46 -1.47 -2.02
C PRO A 126 4.88 -0.06 -1.86
N SER A 127 5.42 0.90 -2.62
CA SER A 127 4.80 2.20 -2.85
C SER A 127 4.68 2.47 -4.36
N LEU A 128 3.64 3.17 -4.78
CA LEU A 128 3.35 3.38 -6.20
C LEU A 128 2.70 4.74 -6.44
N VAL A 129 3.26 5.50 -7.36
CA VAL A 129 2.72 6.79 -7.80
C VAL A 129 2.77 6.86 -9.32
N LYS A 130 1.78 7.52 -9.91
CA LYS A 130 1.77 7.89 -11.32
C LYS A 130 2.03 9.38 -11.47
N THR A 131 3.01 9.74 -12.28
CA THR A 131 3.36 11.13 -12.58
C THR A 131 2.41 11.78 -13.58
N ARG A 132 2.48 13.12 -13.69
CA ARG A 132 1.74 13.88 -14.72
C ARG A 132 2.08 13.46 -16.14
N MET A 133 3.34 13.10 -16.37
CA MET A 133 3.82 12.59 -17.65
C MET A 133 3.32 11.17 -17.95
N GLY A 134 2.66 10.52 -16.99
CA GLY A 134 2.16 9.17 -17.11
C GLY A 134 3.14 8.09 -16.68
N THR A 135 4.32 8.47 -16.19
CA THR A 135 5.32 7.55 -15.65
C THR A 135 4.81 6.91 -14.37
N LEU A 136 4.89 5.59 -14.26
CA LEU A 136 4.70 4.89 -12.99
C LEU A 136 6.04 4.78 -12.28
N ILE A 137 6.06 5.14 -10.99
CA ILE A 137 7.22 4.97 -10.12
C ILE A 137 6.83 4.00 -9.01
N ALA A 138 7.45 2.83 -9.03
CA ALA A 138 7.30 1.80 -8.00
C ALA A 138 8.48 1.89 -7.03
N GLY A 139 8.22 2.11 -5.75
CA GLY A 139 9.20 2.10 -4.67
C GLY A 139 9.15 0.80 -3.85
N ALA A 140 10.28 0.47 -3.24
CA ALA A 140 10.41 -0.69 -2.35
C ALA A 140 11.54 -0.50 -1.33
N ASP A 141 11.39 -1.16 -0.18
CA ASP A 141 12.49 -1.46 0.74
C ASP A 141 13.39 -2.53 0.13
N GLN A 142 14.65 -2.19 -0.12
CA GLN A 142 15.68 -3.18 -0.44
C GLN A 142 16.36 -3.67 0.85
N ARG A 143 15.96 -4.84 1.33
CA ARG A 143 16.50 -5.44 2.56
C ARG A 143 17.66 -6.37 2.23
N THR A 144 18.89 -5.98 2.56
CA THR A 144 20.08 -6.68 2.06
C THR A 144 20.60 -7.78 2.97
N SER A 145 20.22 -7.80 4.26
CA SER A 145 20.73 -8.78 5.22
C SER A 145 19.72 -9.89 5.53
N VAL A 146 18.53 -9.49 5.99
CA VAL A 146 17.39 -10.38 6.31
C VAL A 146 16.09 -9.71 5.84
N SER A 147 14.97 -10.44 5.83
CA SER A 147 13.68 -9.90 5.40
C SER A 147 12.95 -9.08 6.47
N ASN A 148 13.41 -9.07 7.72
CA ASN A 148 12.77 -8.39 8.86
C ASN A 148 12.79 -6.86 8.73
N ASP A 149 11.93 -6.19 9.50
CA ASP A 149 11.95 -4.72 9.64
C ASP A 149 13.22 -4.23 10.34
N ALA A 150 13.39 -2.91 10.39
CA ALA A 150 14.42 -2.28 11.21
C ALA A 150 14.32 -2.75 12.68
N PRO A 151 15.43 -3.05 13.38
CA PRO A 151 16.82 -2.84 12.96
C PRO A 151 17.30 -3.87 11.94
N ASN A 152 17.71 -3.37 10.76
CA ASN A 152 18.19 -4.13 9.62
C ASN A 152 18.82 -3.19 8.60
N HIS A 153 19.69 -3.68 7.72
CA HIS A 153 20.17 -2.87 6.60
C HIS A 153 19.11 -2.77 5.49
N ILE A 154 18.54 -1.58 5.29
CA ILE A 154 17.48 -1.33 4.32
C ILE A 154 17.77 -0.05 3.53
N ASN A 155 17.78 -0.16 2.21
CA ASN A 155 17.82 0.99 1.30
C ASN A 155 16.43 1.28 0.74
N PHE A 156 16.18 2.53 0.35
CA PHE A 156 15.02 2.86 -0.47
C PHE A 156 15.39 2.83 -1.95
N VAL A 157 14.65 2.04 -2.73
CA VAL A 157 14.90 1.88 -4.17
C VAL A 157 13.62 2.12 -4.96
N ILE A 158 13.77 2.51 -6.23
CA ILE A 158 12.66 2.66 -7.17
C ILE A 158 12.94 1.96 -8.50
N ARG A 159 11.87 1.73 -9.26
CA ARG A 159 11.88 1.47 -10.70
C ARG A 159 10.84 2.34 -11.38
N ARG A 160 11.11 2.74 -12.61
CA ARG A 160 10.25 3.63 -13.40
C ARG A 160 9.72 2.94 -14.65
N SER A 161 8.50 3.30 -15.06
CA SER A 161 7.86 2.82 -16.29
C SER A 161 7.17 3.96 -17.01
N ALA A 162 7.67 4.30 -18.21
CA ALA A 162 7.12 5.37 -19.05
C ALA A 162 5.99 4.89 -19.98
N ASP A 163 5.63 3.60 -19.96
CA ASP A 163 4.68 2.97 -20.90
C ASP A 163 3.44 2.36 -20.22
N GLY A 164 3.11 2.87 -19.03
CA GLY A 164 1.94 2.45 -18.25
C GLY A 164 2.11 1.10 -17.56
N GLY A 165 3.35 0.72 -17.23
CA GLY A 165 3.68 -0.49 -16.48
C GLY A 165 4.01 -1.71 -17.32
N LYS A 166 4.13 -1.57 -18.65
CA LYS A 166 4.43 -2.69 -19.56
C LYS A 166 5.90 -3.06 -19.51
N THR A 167 6.79 -2.08 -19.46
CA THR A 167 8.23 -2.26 -19.28
C THR A 167 8.73 -1.37 -18.16
N TRP A 168 9.81 -1.80 -17.50
CA TRP A 168 10.35 -1.15 -16.31
C TRP A 168 11.85 -0.96 -16.47
N GLY A 169 12.32 0.25 -16.20
CA GLY A 169 13.73 0.61 -16.21
C GLY A 169 14.56 -0.14 -15.16
N PRO A 170 15.88 0.10 -15.14
CA PRO A 170 16.77 -0.46 -14.12
C PRO A 170 16.39 0.02 -12.72
N LEU A 171 16.84 -0.73 -11.71
CA LEU A 171 16.70 -0.34 -10.31
C LEU A 171 17.56 0.88 -10.00
N GLN A 172 16.97 1.87 -9.34
CA GLN A 172 17.63 3.07 -8.85
C GLN A 172 17.60 3.06 -7.33
N THR A 173 18.76 3.19 -6.68
CA THR A 173 18.85 3.40 -5.23
C THR A 173 18.70 4.89 -4.95
N VAL A 174 17.63 5.26 -4.26
CA VAL A 174 17.29 6.66 -3.95
C VAL A 174 17.89 7.07 -2.61
N ILE A 175 17.79 6.21 -1.59
CA ILE A 175 18.48 6.37 -0.31
C ILE A 175 19.32 5.12 -0.06
N ASN A 176 20.64 5.31 0.07
CA ASN A 176 21.58 4.25 0.39
C ASN A 176 22.06 4.42 1.83
N MET A 177 21.78 3.43 2.68
CA MET A 177 22.15 3.45 4.09
C MET A 177 23.50 2.76 4.34
N PRO A 178 24.21 3.08 5.44
CA PRO A 178 25.42 2.38 5.83
C PRO A 178 25.15 1.06 6.58
N GLY A 179 26.15 0.16 6.55
CA GLY A 179 26.12 -1.11 7.28
C GLY A 179 25.56 -2.29 6.47
N LYS A 180 25.79 -2.27 5.15
CA LYS A 180 25.36 -3.33 4.22
C LYS A 180 25.78 -4.72 4.70
N ASN A 181 24.82 -5.63 4.72
CA ASN A 181 25.01 -7.05 5.09
C ASN A 181 25.47 -7.27 6.55
N LEU A 182 25.34 -6.27 7.43
CA LEU A 182 25.67 -6.38 8.86
C LEU A 182 24.44 -6.66 9.74
N GLY A 183 23.33 -7.11 9.13
CA GLY A 183 22.12 -7.47 9.85
C GLY A 183 21.54 -6.30 10.63
N LYS A 184 21.28 -6.53 11.92
CA LYS A 184 20.68 -5.54 12.83
C LYS A 184 21.54 -4.29 13.01
N LEU A 185 22.85 -4.34 12.75
CA LEU A 185 23.74 -3.19 12.92
C LEU A 185 23.69 -2.22 11.74
N GLY A 186 23.06 -2.61 10.62
CA GLY A 186 22.83 -1.72 9.49
C GLY A 186 21.74 -0.69 9.78
N ALA A 187 21.90 0.50 9.20
CA ALA A 187 20.90 1.54 9.23
C ALA A 187 19.81 1.30 8.16
N SER A 188 18.66 1.94 8.30
CA SER A 188 17.48 1.68 7.47
C SER A 188 16.84 2.96 6.95
N ALA A 189 16.47 2.95 5.68
CA ALA A 189 15.41 3.79 5.12
C ALA A 189 14.25 2.85 4.76
N ILE A 190 13.08 3.03 5.39
CA ILE A 190 11.97 2.06 5.39
C ILE A 190 10.62 2.78 5.32
N ASP A 191 9.61 2.11 4.77
CA ASP A 191 8.21 2.53 4.78
C ASP A 191 7.90 3.80 3.96
N SER A 192 8.33 3.84 2.70
CA SER A 192 8.10 5.01 1.83
C SER A 192 6.62 5.34 1.57
N CYS A 193 6.30 6.64 1.58
CA CYS A 193 4.98 7.18 1.26
C CYS A 193 5.10 8.35 0.24
N PRO A 194 5.16 8.05 -1.08
CA PRO A 194 5.06 9.05 -2.13
C PRO A 194 3.70 9.78 -2.14
N VAL A 195 3.74 11.06 -2.47
CA VAL A 195 2.58 11.87 -2.80
C VAL A 195 2.92 12.77 -3.97
N LEU A 196 1.97 12.88 -4.89
CA LEU A 196 2.09 13.73 -6.06
C LEU A 196 0.78 14.50 -6.22
N ASP A 197 0.93 15.72 -6.73
CA ASP A 197 -0.12 16.55 -7.27
C ASP A 197 -0.31 16.30 -8.79
N PRO A 198 -1.10 15.30 -9.25
CA PRO A 198 -1.23 15.01 -10.68
C PRO A 198 -2.00 16.06 -11.48
N GLU A 199 -2.79 16.93 -10.83
CA GLU A 199 -3.72 17.85 -11.51
C GLU A 199 -3.59 19.32 -11.07
N GLY A 200 -2.79 19.63 -10.06
CA GLY A 200 -2.65 20.98 -9.50
C GLY A 200 -1.49 21.76 -10.10
N LYS A 201 -0.74 22.50 -9.29
CA LYS A 201 0.31 23.39 -9.79
C LYS A 201 1.71 22.80 -9.72
N SER A 202 1.97 21.87 -8.80
CA SER A 202 3.31 21.33 -8.60
C SER A 202 3.51 20.01 -9.33
N GLU A 203 4.61 19.88 -10.07
CA GLU A 203 5.06 18.62 -10.66
C GLU A 203 5.92 17.80 -9.68
N ARG A 204 6.17 18.35 -8.48
CA ARG A 204 7.00 17.75 -7.45
C ARG A 204 6.39 16.45 -6.93
N ILE A 205 7.23 15.42 -6.90
CA ILE A 205 6.97 14.17 -6.19
C ILE A 205 7.59 14.29 -4.82
N ASN A 206 6.78 14.37 -3.78
CA ASN A 206 7.25 14.34 -2.40
C ASN A 206 7.23 12.88 -1.92
N VAL A 207 8.27 12.42 -1.25
CA VAL A 207 8.28 11.12 -0.55
C VAL A 207 8.67 11.38 0.89
N LEU A 208 7.77 11.02 1.79
CA LEU A 208 8.11 10.88 3.21
C LEU A 208 8.51 9.43 3.48
N ILE A 209 9.52 9.24 4.33
CA ILE A 209 10.11 7.93 4.62
C ILE A 209 10.78 7.94 5.99
N ASP A 210 10.80 6.77 6.65
CA ASP A 210 11.41 6.62 7.96
C ASP A 210 12.91 6.30 7.81
N ILE A 211 13.75 6.97 8.62
CA ILE A 211 15.18 6.69 8.75
C ILE A 211 15.48 6.19 10.16
N ASN A 212 16.20 5.08 10.26
CA ASN A 212 16.64 4.50 11.53
C ASN A 212 18.17 4.34 11.55
N PRO A 213 18.86 4.86 12.58
CA PRO A 213 20.27 4.57 12.80
C PRO A 213 20.54 3.07 12.96
N GLY A 214 21.77 2.64 12.70
CA GLY A 214 22.20 1.26 12.84
C GLY A 214 21.90 0.71 14.23
N GLY A 215 21.27 -0.46 14.29
CA GLY A 215 20.83 -1.08 15.55
C GLY A 215 19.47 -0.60 16.06
N ILE A 216 18.84 0.38 15.42
CA ILE A 216 17.57 0.98 15.85
C ILE A 216 16.42 0.60 14.91
N GLY A 217 15.24 0.43 15.47
CA GLY A 217 13.97 0.27 14.76
C GLY A 217 12.79 0.48 15.70
N LEU A 218 11.58 0.11 15.24
CA LEU A 218 10.32 0.41 15.92
C LEU A 218 10.30 -0.04 17.39
N THR A 219 10.81 -1.24 17.69
CA THR A 219 10.67 -1.85 19.03
C THR A 219 11.68 -1.33 20.06
N ASN A 220 12.81 -0.76 19.64
CA ASN A 220 13.90 -0.34 20.53
C ASN A 220 14.33 1.12 20.39
N CYS A 221 13.63 1.92 19.57
CA CYS A 221 13.82 3.36 19.50
C CYS A 221 13.59 4.03 20.87
N LYS A 222 14.46 4.98 21.20
CA LYS A 222 14.31 5.87 22.36
C LYS A 222 13.28 6.95 22.07
N THR A 223 12.50 7.28 23.09
CA THR A 223 11.57 8.40 23.11
C THR A 223 12.34 9.72 23.05
N ALA A 224 12.40 10.30 21.85
CA ALA A 224 13.13 11.55 21.57
C ALA A 224 12.67 12.11 20.21
N VAL A 225 12.74 13.44 20.04
CA VAL A 225 12.49 14.10 18.74
C VAL A 225 13.64 13.86 17.76
N GLY A 226 14.89 13.72 18.24
CA GLY A 226 16.08 13.47 17.41
C GLY A 226 16.65 14.70 16.69
N VAL A 227 15.87 15.76 16.53
CA VAL A 227 16.34 17.07 16.04
C VAL A 227 16.03 18.19 17.04
N ASP A 228 16.67 19.35 16.88
CA ASP A 228 16.33 20.58 17.63
C ASP A 228 15.25 21.43 16.92
N ALA A 229 14.83 22.53 17.55
CA ALA A 229 13.78 23.40 17.03
C ALA A 229 14.11 24.09 15.69
N CYS A 230 15.40 24.12 15.29
CA CYS A 230 15.86 24.64 14.02
C CYS A 230 16.02 23.53 12.96
N GLY A 231 15.67 22.29 13.28
CA GLY A 231 15.83 21.14 12.39
C GLY A 231 17.26 20.58 12.33
N ARG A 232 18.17 20.99 13.22
CA ARG A 232 19.51 20.38 13.30
C ARG A 232 19.40 19.01 13.95
N ILE A 233 20.02 18.00 13.36
CA ILE A 233 20.06 16.66 13.95
C ILE A 233 20.87 16.67 15.24
N LYS A 234 20.36 15.99 16.28
CA LYS A 234 21.07 15.77 17.54
C LYS A 234 21.98 14.56 17.41
N LEU A 235 23.23 14.76 17.78
CA LEU A 235 24.31 13.80 17.66
C LEU A 235 24.94 13.53 19.02
N ILE A 236 25.48 12.33 19.19
CA ILE A 236 26.19 11.89 20.38
C ILE A 236 27.57 11.35 20.01
N ASP A 237 28.56 11.59 20.87
CA ASP A 237 29.86 10.90 20.79
C ASP A 237 29.88 9.63 21.66
N ARG A 238 30.98 8.87 21.59
CA ARG A 238 31.15 7.62 22.38
C ARG A 238 31.25 7.86 23.89
N LEU A 239 31.55 9.09 24.32
CA LEU A 239 31.70 9.49 25.72
C LEU A 239 30.41 10.11 26.29
N GLY A 240 29.36 10.25 25.47
CA GLY A 240 28.09 10.86 25.87
C GLY A 240 28.03 12.38 25.71
N GLY A 241 28.99 12.98 25.01
CA GLY A 241 28.91 14.40 24.61
C GLY A 241 27.78 14.61 23.59
N HIS A 242 27.11 15.76 23.69
CA HIS A 242 25.97 16.13 22.84
C HIS A 242 26.36 17.19 21.82
N TYR A 243 25.91 17.02 20.59
CA TYR A 243 26.18 17.91 19.47
C TYR A 243 24.91 18.12 18.64
N ALA A 244 24.89 19.16 17.83
CA ALA A 244 23.87 19.39 16.81
C ALA A 244 24.52 19.78 15.48
N ALA A 245 23.92 19.40 14.36
CA ALA A 245 24.40 19.77 13.04
C ALA A 245 23.25 19.98 12.06
N ALA A 246 23.41 20.96 11.16
CA ALA A 246 22.64 20.95 9.92
C ALA A 246 23.25 19.90 8.98
N MET A 247 22.40 19.13 8.29
CA MET A 247 22.83 18.13 7.30
C MET A 247 23.02 18.79 5.94
N ASP A 248 23.93 19.76 5.86
CA ASP A 248 24.15 20.62 4.68
C ASP A 248 25.64 20.92 4.42
N ALA A 249 26.51 20.06 4.96
CA ALA A 249 27.97 20.21 5.05
C ALA A 249 28.46 21.30 6.02
N SER A 250 27.59 21.81 6.91
CA SER A 250 28.01 22.65 8.03
C SER A 250 28.72 21.86 9.12
N ALA A 251 29.54 22.57 9.90
CA ALA A 251 30.19 22.03 11.08
C ALA A 251 29.19 21.62 12.15
N ALA A 252 29.36 20.44 12.72
CA ALA A 252 28.69 20.05 13.95
C ALA A 252 29.13 20.97 15.09
N VAL A 253 28.20 21.26 15.99
CA VAL A 253 28.38 22.17 17.11
C VAL A 253 28.17 21.40 18.40
N LYS A 254 29.14 21.48 19.31
CA LYS A 254 29.01 20.91 20.65
C LYS A 254 27.99 21.72 21.44
N LEU A 255 26.97 21.03 21.96
CA LEU A 255 25.93 21.65 22.77
C LEU A 255 26.43 21.89 24.20
N PRO A 256 26.04 23.00 24.84
CA PRO A 256 26.48 23.33 26.18
C PRO A 256 25.91 22.36 27.22
N CYS A 257 26.71 21.98 28.22
CA CYS A 257 26.26 21.11 29.30
C CYS A 257 25.38 21.85 30.33
N ASN A 258 25.43 23.18 30.36
CA ASN A 258 24.69 24.05 31.27
C ASN A 258 24.50 25.44 30.65
N SER A 259 23.70 26.30 31.29
CA SER A 259 23.35 27.63 30.76
C SER A 259 24.49 28.65 30.71
N SER A 260 25.66 28.36 31.29
CA SER A 260 26.84 29.25 31.25
C SER A 260 27.79 28.96 30.08
N GLU A 261 27.65 27.81 29.44
CA GLU A 261 28.47 27.42 28.29
C GLU A 261 27.81 27.88 26.98
N LYS A 262 28.63 28.14 25.97
CA LYS A 262 28.16 28.44 24.61
C LYS A 262 28.40 27.24 23.69
N GLU A 263 27.55 27.16 22.68
CA GLU A 263 27.77 26.30 21.53
C GLU A 263 29.17 26.52 20.93
N CYS A 264 29.89 25.43 20.65
CA CYS A 264 31.25 25.47 20.12
C CYS A 264 31.34 24.64 18.83
N ALA A 265 31.71 25.28 17.72
CA ALA A 265 31.87 24.60 16.44
C ALA A 265 33.03 23.59 16.49
N THR A 266 32.85 22.47 15.80
CA THR A 266 33.86 21.43 15.59
C THR A 266 34.40 21.49 14.16
N ASN A 267 35.42 20.71 13.86
CA ASN A 267 35.90 20.55 12.48
C ASN A 267 35.17 19.42 11.73
N TRP A 268 34.11 18.84 12.31
CA TRP A 268 33.36 17.74 11.71
C TRP A 268 32.18 18.27 10.89
N LEU A 269 32.30 18.22 9.57
CA LEU A 269 31.26 18.66 8.63
C LEU A 269 30.27 17.52 8.38
N ILE A 270 28.97 17.77 8.54
CA ILE A 270 27.91 16.76 8.34
C ILE A 270 27.20 16.99 7.01
N TYR A 271 27.34 16.07 6.07
CA TYR A 271 26.78 16.17 4.73
C TYR A 271 25.30 15.74 4.68
N PRO A 272 24.56 16.10 3.61
CA PRO A 272 23.14 15.77 3.47
C PRO A 272 22.80 14.27 3.49
N ASP A 273 23.75 13.40 3.13
CA ASP A 273 23.57 11.94 3.20
C ASP A 273 23.88 11.36 4.60
N GLY A 274 24.36 12.18 5.53
CA GLY A 274 24.83 11.79 6.85
C GLY A 274 26.32 11.48 6.96
N SER A 275 27.07 11.53 5.84
CA SER A 275 28.52 11.34 5.88
C SER A 275 29.22 12.47 6.64
N ILE A 276 30.32 12.12 7.33
CA ILE A 276 31.11 13.05 8.14
C ILE A 276 32.46 13.25 7.46
N LYS A 277 32.91 14.51 7.30
CA LYS A 277 34.29 14.80 6.90
C LYS A 277 34.98 15.72 7.90
N ASN A 278 36.28 15.52 8.07
CA ASN A 278 37.10 16.44 8.85
C ASN A 278 37.53 17.63 7.96
N GLY A 279 37.17 18.84 8.36
CA GLY A 279 37.47 20.10 7.66
C GLY A 279 38.96 20.45 7.62
N ASP A 280 39.78 19.88 8.51
CA ASP A 280 41.23 20.16 8.54
C ASP A 280 42.01 19.48 7.40
N LEU A 281 41.38 18.63 6.60
CA LEU A 281 42.03 17.89 5.51
C LEU A 281 42.23 18.71 4.21
N SER A 282 41.93 20.02 4.21
CA SER A 282 42.06 20.88 3.02
C SER A 282 43.38 21.67 2.92
N GLY A 283 44.42 21.32 3.65
CA GLY A 283 45.72 21.93 3.40
C GLY A 283 46.86 21.47 4.31
N ASP A 284 47.56 20.41 3.93
CA ASP A 284 49.03 20.40 3.85
C ASP A 284 49.53 19.11 3.19
N LEU A 285 49.81 19.17 1.88
CA LEU A 285 50.73 18.23 1.22
C LEU A 285 52.12 18.88 1.12
N SER A 286 52.59 19.57 2.16
CA SER A 286 53.94 20.15 2.16
C SER A 286 54.46 20.59 3.53
N SER A 287 54.36 19.80 4.59
CA SER A 287 55.37 19.91 5.66
C SER A 287 55.48 18.62 6.48
N GLY A 288 56.71 18.14 6.59
CA GLY A 288 57.04 16.97 7.38
C GLY A 288 57.08 17.28 8.88
N LEU A 289 56.86 16.20 9.64
CA LEU A 289 57.15 15.96 11.07
C LEU A 289 55.95 15.99 12.04
N HIS A 290 55.62 14.75 12.43
CA HIS A 290 55.13 14.24 13.72
C HIS A 290 53.62 13.98 13.92
N ASN A 291 53.34 12.69 14.13
CA ASN A 291 52.08 11.97 14.37
C ASN A 291 51.16 11.73 13.16
N ASN A 292 51.60 10.84 12.27
CA ASN A 292 50.78 10.16 11.27
C ASN A 292 49.79 9.16 11.92
N GLN A 293 48.75 9.67 12.57
CA GLN A 293 47.44 9.04 12.48
C GLN A 293 46.60 9.94 11.57
N THR A 294 46.76 9.75 10.26
CA THR A 294 45.79 10.27 9.29
C THR A 294 44.44 9.67 9.67
N CYS A 295 43.55 10.50 10.24
CA CYS A 295 42.18 10.09 10.51
C CYS A 295 41.49 9.89 9.15
N ASP A 296 41.41 8.65 8.71
CA ASP A 296 40.66 8.32 7.50
C ASP A 296 39.16 8.48 7.77
N SER A 297 38.63 9.66 7.45
CA SER A 297 37.21 9.98 7.58
C SER A 297 36.37 9.51 6.41
N SER A 298 36.96 8.84 5.40
CA SER A 298 36.27 8.45 4.16
C SER A 298 35.07 7.53 4.36
N THR A 299 34.97 6.91 5.55
CA THR A 299 33.89 5.99 5.91
C THR A 299 32.99 6.49 7.03
N TRP A 300 33.19 7.69 7.59
CA TRP A 300 32.38 8.15 8.72
C TRP A 300 30.97 8.54 8.30
N ASP A 301 29.97 8.12 9.08
CA ASP A 301 28.56 8.35 8.79
C ASP A 301 27.74 8.30 10.08
N ILE A 302 26.96 9.35 10.36
CA ILE A 302 26.17 9.50 11.59
C ILE A 302 25.14 8.37 11.79
N TRP A 303 24.70 7.72 10.72
CA TRP A 303 23.70 6.66 10.78
C TRP A 303 24.30 5.30 11.16
N LYS A 304 25.62 5.14 11.16
CA LYS A 304 26.26 3.89 11.58
C LYS A 304 26.00 3.58 13.05
N SER A 305 25.96 2.29 13.38
CA SER A 305 26.04 1.90 14.78
C SER A 305 27.48 2.07 15.30
N PRO A 306 27.68 2.41 16.59
CA PRO A 306 29.02 2.51 17.17
C PRO A 306 29.87 1.25 17.06
N GLU A 307 29.22 0.08 16.94
CA GLU A 307 29.85 -1.23 16.83
C GLU A 307 30.47 -1.50 15.46
N ILE A 308 30.00 -0.83 14.40
CA ILE A 308 30.51 -1.00 13.02
C ILE A 308 31.31 0.20 12.52
N ALA A 309 31.20 1.34 13.19
CA ALA A 309 31.95 2.53 12.87
C ALA A 309 33.42 2.41 13.31
N SER A 310 34.33 3.05 12.58
CA SER A 310 35.73 3.14 12.98
C SER A 310 35.86 3.77 14.37
N GLU A 311 36.90 3.39 15.11
CA GLU A 311 37.18 3.96 16.43
C GLU A 311 37.32 5.48 16.40
N SER A 312 37.84 6.01 15.28
CA SER A 312 38.02 7.43 15.04
C SER A 312 36.76 8.20 14.66
N GLN A 313 35.62 7.52 14.40
CA GLN A 313 34.38 8.21 14.04
C GLN A 313 33.87 9.01 15.25
N PRO A 314 33.64 10.34 15.11
CA PRO A 314 33.40 11.19 16.27
C PRO A 314 31.94 11.16 16.74
N LEU A 315 30.98 11.06 15.81
CA LEU A 315 29.58 11.36 16.07
C LEU A 315 28.64 10.28 15.51
N PHE A 316 27.48 10.15 16.17
CA PHE A 316 26.39 9.24 15.84
C PHE A 316 25.05 9.92 16.05
N ALA A 317 24.05 9.59 15.24
CA ALA A 317 22.68 10.05 15.46
C ALA A 317 22.12 9.53 16.80
N GLU A 318 21.26 10.31 17.44
CA GLU A 318 20.51 9.82 18.60
C GLU A 318 19.73 8.54 18.24
N LYS A 319 19.63 7.62 19.21
CA LYS A 319 19.05 6.29 19.06
C LYS A 319 17.50 6.31 19.00
N THR A 320 16.93 7.10 18.10
CA THR A 320 15.49 7.20 17.80
C THR A 320 15.23 6.97 16.31
N CYS A 321 13.95 6.97 15.91
CA CYS A 321 13.52 6.99 14.51
C CYS A 321 13.33 8.42 14.03
N TYR A 322 13.51 8.65 12.74
CA TYR A 322 13.40 9.95 12.09
C TYR A 322 12.46 9.88 10.91
N ILE A 323 11.71 10.95 10.64
CA ILE A 323 10.92 11.10 9.42
C ILE A 323 11.66 12.06 8.48
N ALA A 324 12.02 11.56 7.31
CA ALA A 324 12.69 12.33 6.28
C ALA A 324 11.78 12.57 5.08
N GLN A 325 11.94 13.73 4.46
CA GLN A 325 11.37 14.06 3.17
C GLN A 325 12.47 14.08 2.11
N ILE A 326 12.20 13.45 0.98
CA ILE A 326 12.92 13.68 -0.28
C ILE A 326 11.93 14.12 -1.34
N TYR A 327 12.42 14.75 -2.40
CA TYR A 327 11.57 15.09 -3.54
C TYR A 327 12.27 14.91 -4.88
N SER A 328 11.48 14.81 -5.94
CA SER A 328 11.92 14.86 -7.33
C SER A 328 11.08 15.88 -8.08
N ASP A 329 11.76 16.74 -8.85
CA ASP A 329 11.15 17.76 -9.71
C ASP A 329 11.30 17.41 -11.21
N ASP A 330 11.77 16.20 -11.51
CA ASP A 330 12.15 15.75 -12.86
C ASP A 330 11.61 14.35 -13.19
N ASP A 331 10.35 14.09 -12.83
CA ASP A 331 9.65 12.83 -13.15
C ASP A 331 10.31 11.58 -12.51
N GLY A 332 10.99 11.76 -11.39
CA GLY A 332 11.66 10.71 -10.63
C GLY A 332 13.04 10.30 -11.14
N GLU A 333 13.63 11.06 -12.08
CA GLU A 333 14.98 10.80 -12.58
C GLU A 333 16.04 11.06 -11.51
N THR A 334 15.94 12.21 -10.82
CA THR A 334 16.82 12.58 -9.70
C THR A 334 16.03 12.93 -8.46
N TRP A 335 16.69 12.85 -7.31
CA TRP A 335 16.07 13.03 -6.00
C TRP A 335 16.93 13.95 -5.14
N SER A 336 16.26 14.79 -4.34
CA SER A 336 16.91 15.62 -3.33
C SER A 336 17.59 14.76 -2.27
N ALA A 337 18.53 15.37 -1.54
CA ALA A 337 18.98 14.77 -0.29
C ALA A 337 17.84 14.71 0.75
N PRO A 338 17.89 13.78 1.73
CA PRO A 338 16.91 13.71 2.81
C PRO A 338 16.90 14.95 3.69
N ARG A 339 15.70 15.49 3.95
CA ARG A 339 15.45 16.56 4.91
C ARG A 339 14.65 16.01 6.09
N LEU A 340 15.21 16.04 7.29
CA LEU A 340 14.50 15.61 8.50
C LEU A 340 13.43 16.62 8.90
N ILE A 341 12.22 16.15 9.19
CA ILE A 341 11.08 17.01 9.54
C ILE A 341 10.58 16.80 10.98
N ASP A 342 11.26 16.00 11.79
CA ASP A 342 10.75 15.58 13.12
C ASP A 342 10.40 16.76 14.06
N HIS A 343 11.14 17.88 14.02
CA HIS A 343 10.83 19.07 14.82
C HIS A 343 9.45 19.70 14.50
N MET A 344 8.90 19.41 13.33
CA MET A 344 7.61 19.92 12.89
C MET A 344 6.44 18.98 13.24
N VAL A 345 6.71 17.68 13.43
CA VAL A 345 5.65 16.65 13.47
C VAL A 345 5.71 15.72 14.67
N LYS A 346 6.88 15.55 15.30
CA LYS A 346 7.13 14.59 16.38
C LYS A 346 7.11 15.29 17.74
N GLU A 347 6.47 14.63 18.70
CA GLU A 347 6.39 15.10 20.08
C GLU A 347 7.42 14.38 20.98
N PRO A 348 7.88 15.01 22.07
CA PRO A 348 8.86 14.41 22.99
C PRO A 348 8.43 13.08 23.62
N TRP A 349 7.12 12.82 23.73
CA TRP A 349 6.58 11.58 24.31
C TRP A 349 6.52 10.42 23.33
N MET A 350 6.69 10.67 22.01
CA MET A 350 6.60 9.64 20.98
C MET A 350 7.82 8.72 21.06
N SER A 351 7.55 7.45 21.36
CA SER A 351 8.53 6.37 21.30
C SER A 351 8.94 6.12 19.85
N PHE A 352 7.96 5.79 19.02
CA PHE A 352 8.07 5.65 17.58
C PHE A 352 7.15 6.66 16.91
N ALA A 353 7.57 7.24 15.80
CA ALA A 353 6.73 7.99 14.88
C ALA A 353 7.28 7.74 13.46
N GLY A 354 6.40 7.31 12.56
CA GLY A 354 6.77 6.96 11.20
C GLY A 354 5.60 7.10 10.25
N VAL A 355 5.87 7.22 8.96
CA VAL A 355 4.83 7.31 7.95
C VAL A 355 4.20 5.95 7.66
N CYS A 356 2.94 5.95 7.22
CA CYS A 356 2.27 4.73 6.78
C CYS A 356 2.70 4.46 5.33
N PRO A 357 3.21 3.25 5.01
CA PRO A 357 3.64 2.95 3.66
C PRO A 357 2.46 2.89 2.68
N GLY A 358 2.73 3.23 1.43
CA GLY A 358 1.72 3.33 0.38
C GLY A 358 1.83 4.65 -0.35
N ASN A 359 0.80 5.50 -0.25
CA ASN A 359 0.80 6.82 -0.88
C ASN A 359 -0.02 7.83 -0.05
N GLY A 360 0.39 9.10 -0.10
CA GLY A 360 -0.42 10.22 0.38
C GLY A 360 -1.48 10.63 -0.63
N ILE A 361 -2.25 11.67 -0.28
CA ILE A 361 -3.24 12.30 -1.17
C ILE A 361 -3.07 13.82 -1.21
N ILE A 362 -3.59 14.42 -2.28
CA ILE A 362 -3.73 15.87 -2.44
C ILE A 362 -5.22 16.20 -2.46
N ILE A 363 -5.63 17.19 -1.68
CA ILE A 363 -7.02 17.63 -1.54
C ILE A 363 -7.48 18.41 -2.79
N ARG A 364 -8.65 18.07 -3.32
CA ARG A 364 -9.23 18.59 -4.57
C ARG A 364 -10.64 19.11 -4.47
N HIS A 365 -11.42 18.56 -3.55
CA HIS A 365 -12.85 18.81 -3.44
C HIS A 365 -13.19 19.80 -2.33
N SER A 366 -12.22 20.14 -1.47
CA SER A 366 -12.34 21.25 -0.51
C SER A 366 -11.85 22.56 -1.12
N GLU A 367 -12.74 23.55 -1.29
CA GLU A 367 -12.36 24.89 -1.77
C GLU A 367 -11.33 25.56 -0.84
N LYS A 368 -11.48 25.36 0.48
CA LYS A 368 -10.61 25.99 1.48
C LYS A 368 -9.22 25.36 1.54
N HIS A 369 -9.12 24.07 1.25
CA HIS A 369 -7.91 23.28 1.44
C HIS A 369 -7.38 22.69 0.13
N TYR A 370 -7.80 23.22 -1.02
CA TYR A 370 -7.35 22.76 -2.33
C TYR A 370 -5.82 22.80 -2.43
N GLY A 371 -5.20 21.67 -2.80
CA GLY A 371 -3.75 21.53 -2.91
C GLY A 371 -3.04 21.11 -1.62
N ARG A 372 -3.76 21.02 -0.48
CA ARG A 372 -3.22 20.46 0.76
C ARG A 372 -2.72 19.03 0.54
N ILE A 373 -1.54 18.74 1.07
CA ILE A 373 -0.95 17.41 1.13
C ILE A 373 -1.35 16.73 2.43
N LEU A 374 -1.88 15.49 2.34
CA LEU A 374 -2.07 14.60 3.48
C LEU A 374 -1.21 13.36 3.32
N VAL A 375 -0.32 13.12 4.30
CA VAL A 375 0.45 11.88 4.39
C VAL A 375 0.09 11.14 5.67
N PRO A 376 -0.37 9.87 5.58
CA PRO A 376 -0.71 9.10 6.77
C PRO A 376 0.56 8.79 7.58
N PHE A 377 0.47 8.87 8.89
CA PHE A 377 1.52 8.47 9.82
C PHE A 377 0.91 7.72 11.01
N TYR A 378 1.75 7.01 11.76
CA TYR A 378 1.38 6.45 13.04
C TYR A 378 2.51 6.57 14.06
N CYS A 379 2.16 6.56 15.33
CA CYS A 379 3.11 6.66 16.42
C CYS A 379 2.73 5.74 17.58
N SER A 380 3.69 5.54 18.48
CA SER A 380 3.48 4.88 19.76
C SER A 380 3.94 5.77 20.92
N GLY A 381 3.26 5.66 22.05
CA GLY A 381 3.60 6.36 23.29
C GLY A 381 4.43 5.48 24.22
N GLN A 382 3.99 5.37 25.47
CA GLN A 382 4.61 4.50 26.48
C GLN A 382 4.54 3.02 26.11
N SER A 383 3.42 2.60 25.49
CA SER A 383 3.29 1.24 24.97
C SER A 383 4.06 1.07 23.67
N LYS A 384 4.74 -0.07 23.51
CA LYS A 384 5.44 -0.43 22.27
C LYS A 384 4.60 -1.27 21.30
N SER A 385 3.36 -1.60 21.65
CA SER A 385 2.47 -2.46 20.84
C SER A 385 1.15 -1.79 20.43
N HIS A 386 0.84 -0.63 20.99
CA HIS A 386 -0.39 0.11 20.72
C HIS A 386 -0.06 1.40 19.97
N TYR A 387 -0.84 1.68 18.93
CA TYR A 387 -0.55 2.74 17.97
C TYR A 387 -1.73 3.69 17.80
N SER A 388 -1.39 4.92 17.47
CA SER A 388 -2.33 5.95 17.04
C SER A 388 -1.88 6.49 15.69
N SER A 389 -2.78 6.56 14.72
CA SER A 389 -2.49 7.09 13.39
C SER A 389 -3.26 8.36 13.08
N GLY A 390 -2.78 9.13 12.11
CA GLY A 390 -3.38 10.41 11.72
C GLY A 390 -2.76 10.93 10.43
N ALA A 391 -2.93 12.23 10.17
CA ALA A 391 -2.36 12.89 9.00
C ALA A 391 -1.22 13.85 9.38
N LEU A 392 -0.11 13.75 8.65
CA LEU A 392 0.82 14.86 8.44
C LEU A 392 0.25 15.74 7.34
N ILE A 393 0.29 17.04 7.55
CA ILE A 393 -0.38 18.05 6.73
C ILE A 393 0.65 19.06 6.26
N SER A 394 0.65 19.35 4.96
CA SER A 394 1.35 20.50 4.38
C SER A 394 0.40 21.28 3.49
N ASP A 395 0.43 22.60 3.61
CA ASP A 395 -0.37 23.55 2.82
C ASP A 395 0.52 24.35 1.83
N ASP A 396 1.81 24.01 1.73
CA ASP A 396 2.86 24.75 1.02
C ASP A 396 3.80 23.82 0.23
N ASP A 397 3.23 22.80 -0.41
CA ASP A 397 3.93 21.83 -1.26
C ASP A 397 5.10 21.08 -0.57
N GLY A 398 4.92 20.84 0.73
CA GLY A 398 5.89 20.14 1.57
C GLY A 398 7.02 21.03 2.07
N GLU A 399 6.93 22.36 1.99
CA GLU A 399 7.93 23.25 2.60
C GLU A 399 7.89 23.17 4.13
N THR A 400 6.70 23.24 4.72
CA THR A 400 6.44 23.03 6.14
C THR A 400 5.43 21.91 6.37
N TRP A 401 5.52 21.29 7.55
CA TRP A 401 4.63 20.21 7.97
C TRP A 401 4.04 20.50 9.34
N ARG A 402 2.90 19.90 9.60
CA ARG A 402 2.30 19.80 10.93
C ARG A 402 1.49 18.53 11.01
N ARG A 403 0.91 18.26 12.18
CA ARG A 403 0.15 17.05 12.44
C ARG A 403 -1.28 17.39 12.85
N GLY A 404 -2.26 16.68 12.28
CA GLY A 404 -3.64 16.70 12.78
C GLY A 404 -3.80 15.90 14.08
N LYS A 405 -5.01 15.86 14.63
CA LYS A 405 -5.32 14.92 15.72
C LYS A 405 -5.19 13.48 15.25
N MET A 406 -4.78 12.57 16.15
CA MET A 406 -4.84 11.15 15.82
C MET A 406 -6.30 10.67 15.76
N ILE A 407 -6.56 9.67 14.91
CA ILE A 407 -7.88 9.14 14.60
C ILE A 407 -8.63 8.69 15.88
N ASN A 408 -7.91 8.05 16.78
CA ASN A 408 -8.42 7.53 18.05
C ASN A 408 -8.28 8.51 19.23
N GLU A 409 -7.63 9.66 19.07
CA GLU A 409 -7.36 10.61 20.15
C GLU A 409 -8.66 11.19 20.74
N GLY A 410 -8.80 11.14 22.06
CA GLY A 410 -9.94 11.73 22.77
C GLY A 410 -11.24 10.92 22.71
N ARG A 411 -11.21 9.70 22.14
CA ARG A 411 -12.39 8.82 22.07
C ARG A 411 -12.64 8.10 23.38
N LEU A 412 -13.91 7.85 23.71
CA LEU A 412 -14.29 7.04 24.86
C LEU A 412 -14.34 5.56 24.45
N MET A 413 -13.33 4.77 24.84
CA MET A 413 -13.23 3.34 24.56
C MET A 413 -13.11 2.57 25.88
N GLY A 414 -13.94 1.55 26.08
CA GLY A 414 -13.89 0.74 27.32
C GLY A 414 -14.07 1.56 28.61
N GLY A 415 -14.77 2.69 28.55
CA GLY A 415 -14.97 3.60 29.69
C GLY A 415 -13.77 4.53 30.00
N LYS A 416 -12.76 4.58 29.14
CA LYS A 416 -11.59 5.47 29.27
C LYS A 416 -11.44 6.35 28.03
N ILE A 417 -10.99 7.58 28.23
CA ILE A 417 -10.62 8.47 27.13
C ILE A 417 -9.25 8.02 26.60
N VAL A 418 -9.15 7.80 25.30
CA VAL A 418 -7.92 7.41 24.62
C VAL A 418 -6.95 8.59 24.58
N ASP A 419 -5.79 8.40 25.21
CA ASP A 419 -4.63 9.27 25.10
C ASP A 419 -3.50 8.52 24.36
N PRO A 420 -3.10 8.95 23.16
CA PRO A 420 -2.04 8.33 22.37
C PRO A 420 -0.72 8.12 23.13
N ALA A 421 -0.42 8.96 24.13
CA ALA A 421 0.82 8.84 24.90
C ALA A 421 0.78 7.66 25.89
N THR A 422 -0.39 7.25 26.37
CA THR A 422 -0.55 6.31 27.49
C THR A 422 -1.42 5.09 27.18
N MET A 423 -2.09 5.06 26.02
CA MET A 423 -3.03 4.00 25.64
C MET A 423 -2.43 2.59 25.64
N GLN A 424 -3.24 1.63 26.09
CA GLN A 424 -2.92 0.21 26.21
C GLN A 424 -4.19 -0.65 25.96
N ASP A 425 -4.96 -0.28 24.93
CA ASP A 425 -6.18 -0.97 24.55
C ASP A 425 -6.13 -1.35 23.06
N ASP A 426 -6.12 -2.64 22.78
CA ASP A 426 -6.09 -3.22 21.42
C ASP A 426 -7.25 -2.69 20.56
N ASP A 427 -8.44 -2.52 21.15
CA ASP A 427 -9.63 -2.08 20.42
C ASP A 427 -9.58 -0.60 20.00
N ALA A 428 -8.74 0.19 20.66
CA ALA A 428 -8.53 1.60 20.36
C ALA A 428 -7.38 1.83 19.36
N THR A 429 -6.67 0.79 18.94
CA THR A 429 -5.50 0.93 18.07
C THR A 429 -5.85 1.37 16.66
N SER A 430 -5.05 2.30 16.13
CA SER A 430 -5.04 2.68 14.72
C SER A 430 -3.58 2.78 14.28
N SER A 431 -3.21 2.06 13.23
CA SER A 431 -1.82 1.99 12.75
C SER A 431 -1.73 2.35 11.26
N GLU A 432 -1.15 1.49 10.42
CA GLU A 432 -0.98 1.76 8.99
C GLU A 432 -2.31 2.16 8.35
N THR A 433 -2.36 3.38 7.82
CA THR A 433 -3.57 4.05 7.33
C THR A 433 -3.40 4.45 5.87
N VAL A 434 -4.50 4.41 5.11
CA VAL A 434 -4.61 5.03 3.80
C VAL A 434 -5.78 6.01 3.76
N PHE A 435 -5.64 7.09 2.99
CA PHE A 435 -6.67 8.11 2.81
C PHE A 435 -7.23 8.09 1.40
N VAL A 436 -8.52 8.40 1.27
CA VAL A 436 -9.16 8.76 0.00
C VAL A 436 -10.05 9.97 0.21
N GLU A 437 -10.02 10.90 -0.73
CA GLU A 437 -10.94 12.04 -0.73
C GLU A 437 -12.21 11.67 -1.50
N ARG A 438 -13.35 11.76 -0.81
CA ARG A 438 -14.67 11.57 -1.40
C ARG A 438 -15.06 12.79 -2.22
N LYS A 439 -15.98 12.61 -3.17
CA LYS A 439 -16.51 13.71 -4.00
C LYS A 439 -17.09 14.90 -3.24
N ASN A 440 -17.54 14.68 -2.00
CA ASN A 440 -18.06 15.76 -1.14
C ASN A 440 -16.98 16.52 -0.35
N GLY A 441 -15.69 16.17 -0.51
CA GLY A 441 -14.56 16.77 0.22
C GLY A 441 -14.21 16.08 1.55
N ASP A 442 -14.98 15.08 1.97
CA ASP A 442 -14.65 14.29 3.16
C ASP A 442 -13.43 13.40 2.89
N ILE A 443 -12.56 13.26 3.90
CA ILE A 443 -11.44 12.32 3.85
C ILE A 443 -11.84 11.05 4.57
N LEU A 444 -11.91 9.94 3.84
CA LEU A 444 -12.12 8.63 4.42
C LEU A 444 -10.76 7.97 4.69
N ALA A 445 -10.51 7.64 5.96
CA ALA A 445 -9.38 6.83 6.37
C ALA A 445 -9.79 5.36 6.47
N PHE A 446 -8.93 4.46 6.00
CA PHE A 446 -8.96 3.03 6.32
C PHE A 446 -7.67 2.66 7.04
N PHE A 447 -7.75 1.90 8.12
CA PHE A 447 -6.57 1.61 8.94
C PHE A 447 -6.50 0.18 9.47
N ARG A 448 -5.27 -0.34 9.49
CA ARG A 448 -4.88 -1.55 10.20
C ARG A 448 -5.05 -1.33 11.70
N ASN A 449 -5.64 -2.30 12.38
CA ASN A 449 -5.95 -2.24 13.81
C ASN A 449 -5.82 -3.61 14.48
N GLN A 450 -5.99 -3.64 15.80
CA GLN A 450 -5.98 -4.84 16.65
C GLN A 450 -7.36 -5.11 17.28
N ASN A 451 -8.41 -4.46 16.78
CA ASN A 451 -9.76 -4.57 17.34
C ASN A 451 -10.28 -6.00 17.20
N ARG A 452 -10.95 -6.47 18.25
CA ARG A 452 -11.50 -7.83 18.34
C ARG A 452 -12.52 -8.18 17.25
N SER A 453 -13.09 -7.19 16.57
CA SER A 453 -14.01 -7.42 15.44
C SER A 453 -13.33 -8.10 14.26
N GLY A 454 -11.99 -8.04 14.14
CA GLY A 454 -11.27 -8.59 13.00
C GLY A 454 -11.67 -7.92 11.67
N CYS A 455 -12.08 -6.65 11.74
CA CYS A 455 -12.56 -5.86 10.61
C CYS A 455 -11.69 -4.62 10.38
N VAL A 456 -11.63 -4.16 9.14
CA VAL A 456 -10.89 -2.93 8.79
C VAL A 456 -11.53 -1.75 9.48
N GLY A 457 -10.71 -0.92 10.12
CA GLY A 457 -11.14 0.30 10.78
C GLY A 457 -11.31 1.45 9.79
N LYS A 458 -12.28 2.33 10.04
CA LYS A 458 -12.58 3.53 9.27
C LYS A 458 -12.82 4.73 10.17
N ALA A 459 -12.47 5.91 9.67
CA ALA A 459 -12.86 7.19 10.25
C ALA A 459 -12.97 8.23 9.14
N ILE A 460 -13.74 9.28 9.37
CA ILE A 460 -13.99 10.35 8.39
C ILE A 460 -13.47 11.67 8.96
N SER A 461 -12.71 12.43 8.19
CA SER A 461 -12.39 13.82 8.49
C SER A 461 -13.23 14.74 7.60
N HIS A 462 -13.89 15.70 8.21
CA HIS A 462 -14.68 16.75 7.54
C HIS A 462 -13.90 18.05 7.34
N ASP A 463 -12.65 18.08 7.77
CA ASP A 463 -11.77 19.25 7.82
C ASP A 463 -10.40 18.96 7.22
N CYS A 464 -10.32 18.00 6.29
CA CYS A 464 -9.11 17.70 5.52
C CYS A 464 -7.92 17.31 6.42
N GLY A 465 -8.14 16.37 7.34
CA GLY A 465 -7.12 15.72 8.16
C GLY A 465 -6.88 16.32 9.54
N GLU A 466 -7.58 17.41 9.93
CA GLU A 466 -7.37 18.05 11.24
C GLU A 466 -7.98 17.23 12.38
N THR A 467 -9.23 16.79 12.19
CA THR A 467 -9.98 15.98 13.15
C THR A 467 -10.71 14.84 12.46
N TRP A 468 -11.10 13.84 13.24
CA TRP A 468 -11.72 12.61 12.73
C TRP A 468 -13.09 12.38 13.38
N SER A 469 -13.91 11.53 12.79
CA SER A 469 -15.17 11.03 13.34
C SER A 469 -14.92 9.91 14.36
N GLU A 470 -15.99 9.36 14.90
CA GLU A 470 -15.93 8.09 15.63
C GLU A 470 -15.38 6.95 14.76
N LEU A 471 -14.81 5.94 15.43
CA LEU A 471 -14.25 4.75 14.79
C LEU A 471 -15.38 3.83 14.30
N ILE A 472 -15.26 3.38 13.05
CA ILE A 472 -16.19 2.45 12.42
C ILE A 472 -15.42 1.20 12.01
N PHE A 473 -15.86 0.01 12.42
CA PHE A 473 -15.27 -1.26 11.98
C PHE A 473 -16.18 -1.91 10.96
N ASP A 474 -15.76 -1.91 9.69
CA ASP A 474 -16.60 -2.34 8.57
C ASP A 474 -16.70 -3.86 8.50
N GLN A 475 -17.87 -4.39 8.86
CA GLN A 475 -18.18 -5.82 8.92
C GLN A 475 -18.06 -6.55 7.57
N SER A 476 -18.03 -5.81 6.46
CA SER A 476 -17.84 -6.38 5.12
C SER A 476 -16.36 -6.50 4.72
N LEU A 477 -15.44 -5.93 5.50
CA LEU A 477 -14.02 -5.88 5.24
C LEU A 477 -13.22 -6.61 6.34
N PRO A 478 -12.89 -7.89 6.14
CA PRO A 478 -12.00 -8.61 7.04
C PRO A 478 -10.63 -7.93 7.17
N GLU A 479 -10.09 -7.90 8.39
CA GLU A 479 -8.75 -7.44 8.73
C GLU A 479 -7.92 -8.61 9.28
N ILE A 480 -6.70 -8.75 8.77
CA ILE A 480 -5.75 -9.82 9.14
C ILE A 480 -4.37 -9.24 9.52
N PHE A 481 -4.41 -8.06 10.11
CA PHE A 481 -3.26 -7.25 10.50
C PHE A 481 -2.32 -6.96 9.33
N SER A 482 -2.83 -6.37 8.23
CA SER A 482 -2.01 -5.95 7.07
C SER A 482 -2.29 -4.52 6.65
N GLN A 483 -1.30 -3.85 6.05
CA GLN A 483 -1.48 -2.50 5.51
C GLN A 483 -2.60 -2.48 4.45
N PRO A 484 -3.59 -1.57 4.59
CA PRO A 484 -4.61 -1.34 3.58
C PRO A 484 -4.10 -0.37 2.50
N SER A 485 -4.67 -0.44 1.29
CA SER A 485 -4.47 0.57 0.25
C SER A 485 -5.79 0.92 -0.42
N ALA A 486 -5.95 2.18 -0.84
CA ALA A 486 -7.17 2.66 -1.46
C ALA A 486 -6.88 3.80 -2.43
N THR A 487 -7.70 3.94 -3.46
CA THR A 487 -7.64 5.06 -4.39
C THR A 487 -9.01 5.35 -4.99
N CYS A 488 -9.23 6.60 -5.40
CA CYS A 488 -10.41 6.96 -6.17
C CYS A 488 -10.21 6.57 -7.65
N PHE A 489 -11.29 6.18 -8.32
CA PHE A 489 -11.26 5.87 -9.74
C PHE A 489 -12.45 6.49 -10.46
N SER A 490 -12.44 6.51 -11.79
CA SER A 490 -13.55 6.98 -12.59
C SER A 490 -14.28 5.81 -13.25
N ASP A 491 -15.61 5.84 -13.23
CA ASP A 491 -16.46 4.97 -14.03
C ASP A 491 -17.24 5.80 -15.05
N GLU A 492 -17.01 5.56 -16.34
CA GLU A 492 -17.69 6.29 -17.42
C GLU A 492 -19.21 6.08 -17.44
N ASN A 493 -19.72 4.96 -16.93
CA ASN A 493 -21.16 4.68 -16.87
C ASN A 493 -21.82 5.25 -15.60
N ALA A 494 -21.01 5.66 -14.63
CA ALA A 494 -21.45 6.21 -13.36
C ALA A 494 -20.66 7.48 -13.05
N GLN A 495 -20.66 8.43 -14.00
CA GLN A 495 -19.81 9.63 -13.96
C GLN A 495 -19.98 10.45 -12.66
N ASN A 496 -21.15 10.37 -12.03
CA ASN A 496 -21.48 11.03 -10.77
C ASN A 496 -21.26 10.16 -9.51
N ALA A 497 -20.98 8.86 -9.64
CA ALA A 497 -20.74 7.97 -8.50
C ALA A 497 -19.43 8.30 -7.76
N ASP A 498 -19.42 8.07 -6.44
CA ASP A 498 -18.26 8.29 -5.58
C ASP A 498 -17.46 6.99 -5.49
N CYS A 499 -16.57 6.82 -6.47
CA CYS A 499 -15.93 5.55 -6.78
C CYS A 499 -14.62 5.35 -6.03
N ILE A 500 -14.56 4.33 -5.18
CA ILE A 500 -13.38 3.95 -4.39
C ILE A 500 -13.02 2.49 -4.66
N ALA A 501 -11.74 2.24 -4.94
CA ALA A 501 -11.15 0.92 -4.95
C ALA A 501 -10.34 0.72 -3.67
N PHE A 502 -10.58 -0.37 -2.94
CA PHE A 502 -9.90 -0.71 -1.69
C PHE A 502 -9.25 -2.08 -1.80
N ALA A 503 -7.95 -2.15 -1.52
CA ALA A 503 -7.14 -3.35 -1.56
C ALA A 503 -6.68 -3.74 -0.15
N ASN A 504 -6.92 -4.99 0.23
CA ASN A 504 -6.32 -5.57 1.43
C ASN A 504 -6.01 -7.07 1.25
N ALA A 505 -5.03 -7.55 2.01
CA ALA A 505 -4.97 -8.96 2.35
C ALA A 505 -6.14 -9.26 3.29
N SER A 506 -6.95 -10.28 3.00
CA SER A 506 -8.28 -10.40 3.60
C SER A 506 -8.53 -11.66 4.42
N GLN A 507 -7.74 -12.74 4.26
CA GLN A 507 -7.97 -14.00 4.98
C GLN A 507 -6.64 -14.74 5.25
N MET A 508 -6.74 -15.99 5.74
CA MET A 508 -5.64 -16.96 5.92
C MET A 508 -4.80 -16.82 7.20
N MET A 509 -5.35 -16.21 8.26
CA MET A 509 -4.70 -16.17 9.57
C MET A 509 -4.23 -17.56 10.05
N PRO A 510 -3.06 -17.67 10.71
CA PRO A 510 -2.19 -16.59 11.17
C PRO A 510 -1.27 -16.00 10.08
N TYR A 511 -1.36 -16.49 8.83
CA TYR A 511 -0.65 -15.91 7.69
C TYR A 511 -1.47 -14.80 7.05
N ARG A 512 -0.82 -13.97 6.23
CA ARG A 512 -1.51 -12.95 5.43
C ARG A 512 -1.71 -13.44 4.01
N GLY A 513 -2.95 -13.46 3.55
CA GLY A 513 -3.25 -13.95 2.23
C GLY A 513 -4.59 -13.47 1.70
N ARG A 514 -4.91 -13.99 0.51
CA ARG A 514 -6.08 -13.62 -0.26
C ARG A 514 -6.15 -12.11 -0.46
N GLY A 515 -5.28 -11.60 -1.34
CA GLY A 515 -5.28 -10.22 -1.79
C GLY A 515 -6.51 -9.94 -2.65
N VAL A 516 -7.33 -8.99 -2.22
CA VAL A 516 -8.60 -8.63 -2.87
C VAL A 516 -8.67 -7.13 -3.07
N VAL A 517 -9.08 -6.72 -4.27
CA VAL A 517 -9.51 -5.34 -4.55
C VAL A 517 -11.03 -5.33 -4.58
N ARG A 518 -11.62 -4.40 -3.83
CA ARG A 518 -13.07 -4.21 -3.71
C ARG A 518 -13.45 -2.85 -4.25
N PHE A 519 -14.60 -2.78 -4.89
CA PHE A 519 -15.09 -1.59 -5.57
C PHE A 519 -16.36 -1.10 -4.91
N SER A 520 -16.35 0.18 -4.58
CA SER A 520 -17.48 0.93 -4.05
C SER A 520 -17.86 2.04 -5.03
N PHE A 521 -19.16 2.29 -5.18
CA PHE A 521 -19.72 3.37 -6.00
C PHE A 521 -20.47 4.43 -5.18
N ASP A 522 -20.46 4.31 -3.84
CA ASP A 522 -21.22 5.15 -2.90
C ASP A 522 -20.34 5.78 -1.81
N GLY A 523 -19.06 5.97 -2.11
CA GLY A 523 -18.11 6.59 -1.19
C GLY A 523 -17.58 5.64 -0.12
N GLY A 524 -17.52 4.34 -0.40
CA GLY A 524 -17.00 3.33 0.53
C GLY A 524 -17.98 2.93 1.62
N LYS A 525 -19.30 3.11 1.39
CA LYS A 525 -20.36 2.64 2.29
C LYS A 525 -20.69 1.17 2.03
N THR A 526 -20.75 0.78 0.75
CA THR A 526 -20.96 -0.61 0.32
C THR A 526 -19.93 -1.04 -0.72
N TRP A 527 -19.75 -2.36 -0.87
CA TRP A 527 -18.76 -2.98 -1.77
C TRP A 527 -19.47 -3.92 -2.73
N GLN A 528 -19.83 -3.41 -3.90
CA GLN A 528 -20.64 -4.12 -4.88
C GLN A 528 -19.85 -5.23 -5.60
N LYS A 529 -18.52 -5.08 -5.72
CA LYS A 529 -17.71 -6.03 -6.49
C LYS A 529 -16.33 -6.26 -5.90
N ASN A 530 -15.85 -7.50 -6.00
CA ASN A 530 -14.55 -7.93 -5.49
C ASN A 530 -13.77 -8.68 -6.59
N VAL A 531 -12.49 -8.34 -6.75
CA VAL A 531 -11.54 -9.04 -7.60
C VAL A 531 -10.43 -9.59 -6.72
N CYS A 532 -10.34 -10.91 -6.59
CA CYS A 532 -9.21 -11.54 -5.93
C CYS A 532 -8.00 -11.54 -6.87
N VAL A 533 -6.99 -10.74 -6.52
CA VAL A 533 -5.76 -10.60 -7.30
C VAL A 533 -4.85 -11.80 -7.11
N ASN A 534 -4.76 -12.29 -5.86
CA ASN A 534 -3.98 -13.45 -5.52
C ASN A 534 -4.64 -14.18 -4.34
N PRO A 535 -5.13 -15.42 -4.51
CA PRO A 535 -5.84 -16.15 -3.46
C PRO A 535 -4.91 -16.77 -2.41
N PHE A 536 -3.58 -16.64 -2.58
CA PHE A 536 -2.58 -17.20 -1.67
C PHE A 536 -1.90 -16.09 -0.86
N HIS A 537 -0.65 -16.32 -0.44
CA HIS A 537 0.15 -15.38 0.34
C HIS A 537 0.21 -14.01 -0.35
N HIS A 538 -0.30 -12.99 0.34
CA HIS A 538 -0.43 -11.62 -0.12
C HIS A 538 -0.41 -10.73 1.11
N VAL A 539 0.42 -9.68 1.10
CA VAL A 539 0.71 -8.92 2.33
C VAL A 539 0.42 -7.44 2.11
N TYR A 540 1.45 -6.61 1.94
CA TYR A 540 1.35 -5.17 1.75
C TYR A 540 1.03 -4.84 0.30
N GLN A 541 0.45 -3.68 0.07
CA GLN A 541 0.10 -3.22 -1.26
C GLN A 541 0.03 -1.71 -1.41
N CYS A 542 0.12 -1.24 -2.66
CA CYS A 542 -0.14 0.13 -3.02
C CYS A 542 -0.89 0.17 -4.35
N LEU A 543 -2.07 0.80 -4.33
CA LEU A 543 -2.99 0.93 -5.45
C LEU A 543 -2.91 2.35 -6.00
N THR A 544 -2.75 2.49 -7.32
CA THR A 544 -2.86 3.78 -7.99
C THR A 544 -3.72 3.68 -9.25
N SER A 545 -4.38 4.77 -9.61
CA SER A 545 -5.05 4.89 -10.90
C SER A 545 -4.02 5.18 -12.00
N SER A 546 -3.89 4.27 -12.97
CA SER A 546 -2.93 4.43 -14.07
C SER A 546 -3.50 5.17 -15.27
N ASN A 547 -4.82 5.11 -15.48
CA ASN A 547 -5.59 5.90 -16.43
C ASN A 547 -7.08 5.72 -16.11
N LYS A 548 -7.97 6.35 -16.90
CA LYS A 548 -9.43 6.24 -16.71
C LYS A 548 -9.95 4.79 -16.67
N HIS A 549 -9.23 3.84 -17.26
CA HIS A 549 -9.69 2.47 -17.43
C HIS A 549 -8.87 1.42 -16.67
N ASN A 550 -7.79 1.79 -15.97
CA ASN A 550 -6.89 0.79 -15.39
C ASN A 550 -6.35 1.24 -14.04
N LEU A 551 -6.48 0.36 -13.05
CA LEU A 551 -5.77 0.45 -11.79
C LEU A 551 -4.49 -0.39 -11.86
N GLN A 552 -3.46 0.05 -11.16
CA GLN A 552 -2.23 -0.70 -10.97
C GLN A 552 -2.10 -1.00 -9.48
N LEU A 553 -2.02 -2.28 -9.15
CA LEU A 553 -1.77 -2.74 -7.79
C LEU A 553 -0.34 -3.27 -7.71
N LEU A 554 0.51 -2.57 -6.97
CA LEU A 554 1.79 -3.10 -6.53
C LEU A 554 1.57 -3.85 -5.22
N TRP A 555 1.97 -5.11 -5.14
CA TRP A 555 1.68 -5.96 -3.98
C TRP A 555 2.82 -6.93 -3.68
N GLU A 556 2.87 -7.36 -2.42
CA GLU A 556 3.98 -8.14 -1.90
C GLU A 556 3.59 -9.59 -1.60
N LYS A 557 4.46 -10.52 -1.97
CA LYS A 557 4.43 -11.92 -1.54
C LYS A 557 5.52 -12.17 -0.49
N GLU A 558 5.43 -11.42 0.61
CA GLU A 558 6.37 -11.44 1.72
C GLU A 558 7.84 -11.44 1.22
N THR A 559 8.65 -12.38 1.70
CA THR A 559 10.07 -12.50 1.40
C THR A 559 10.40 -12.86 -0.05
N THR A 560 9.40 -13.24 -0.86
CA THR A 560 9.60 -13.63 -2.26
C THR A 560 9.77 -12.41 -3.17
N GLY A 561 9.13 -11.28 -2.82
CA GLY A 561 9.25 -10.05 -3.62
C GLY A 561 7.93 -9.35 -3.88
N ILE A 562 8.03 -8.33 -4.74
CA ILE A 562 6.97 -7.39 -5.06
C ILE A 562 6.59 -7.50 -6.53
N TYR A 563 5.29 -7.55 -6.77
CA TYR A 563 4.65 -7.81 -8.06
C TYR A 563 3.71 -6.66 -8.38
N ILE A 564 3.58 -6.32 -9.66
CA ILE A 564 2.56 -5.39 -10.14
C ILE A 564 1.51 -6.15 -10.94
N THR A 565 0.24 -5.83 -10.68
CA THR A 565 -0.90 -6.36 -11.42
C THR A 565 -1.74 -5.22 -11.98
N ALA A 566 -1.98 -5.25 -13.28
CA ALA A 566 -2.93 -4.36 -13.93
C ALA A 566 -4.35 -4.90 -13.77
N ILE A 567 -5.25 -4.05 -13.28
CA ILE A 567 -6.66 -4.35 -13.07
C ILE A 567 -7.47 -3.43 -13.97
N ASP A 568 -8.11 -4.01 -14.99
CA ASP A 568 -9.00 -3.27 -15.87
C ASP A 568 -10.22 -2.80 -15.06
N SER A 569 -10.56 -1.51 -15.13
CA SER A 569 -11.74 -0.98 -14.45
C SER A 569 -13.03 -1.46 -15.11
N SER A 570 -12.98 -2.03 -16.32
CA SER A 570 -14.08 -2.81 -16.87
C SER A 570 -14.33 -4.10 -16.07
N LEU A 571 -13.36 -4.61 -15.30
CA LEU A 571 -13.62 -5.67 -14.31
C LEU A 571 -14.45 -5.16 -13.15
N CYS A 572 -14.60 -3.84 -12.96
CA CYS A 572 -15.66 -3.29 -12.09
C CYS A 572 -17.06 -3.50 -12.72
N ARG A 573 -17.13 -3.77 -14.03
CA ARG A 573 -18.34 -4.02 -14.82
C ARG A 573 -18.48 -5.51 -15.15
N GLN A 574 -19.70 -5.97 -15.40
CA GLN A 574 -19.94 -7.17 -16.20
C GLN A 574 -20.22 -6.69 -17.62
N ASP A 575 -19.21 -6.69 -18.50
CA ASP A 575 -19.54 -6.83 -19.91
C ASP A 575 -19.71 -8.32 -20.16
N SER A 576 -20.97 -8.75 -20.23
CA SER A 576 -21.30 -10.04 -20.79
C SER A 576 -20.68 -10.13 -22.18
N LEU A 577 -19.70 -11.02 -22.34
CA LEU A 577 -19.13 -11.41 -23.64
C LEU A 577 -20.17 -12.04 -24.60
N GLN A 578 -21.47 -11.83 -24.38
CA GLN A 578 -22.56 -12.22 -25.26
C GLN A 578 -23.06 -11.09 -26.18
N THR A 579 -22.69 -9.82 -25.95
CA THR A 579 -23.09 -8.71 -26.84
C THR A 579 -22.39 -8.75 -28.21
N GLY A 580 -21.26 -9.48 -28.32
CA GLY A 580 -20.56 -9.70 -29.59
C GLY A 580 -21.31 -10.55 -30.62
N PHE A 581 -22.32 -11.33 -30.20
CA PHE A 581 -23.17 -12.09 -31.13
C PHE A 581 -24.39 -11.29 -31.59
N LYS A 582 -25.02 -10.49 -30.73
CA LYS A 582 -26.17 -9.64 -31.12
C LYS A 582 -25.77 -8.55 -32.13
N ASN A 583 -24.58 -7.95 -31.97
CA ASN A 583 -24.11 -6.91 -32.89
C ASN A 583 -23.67 -7.42 -34.27
N LYS A 584 -23.39 -8.73 -34.43
CA LYS A 584 -23.13 -9.34 -35.75
C LYS A 584 -24.43 -9.69 -36.49
N VAL A 585 -25.48 -10.08 -35.79
CA VAL A 585 -26.79 -10.37 -36.39
C VAL A 585 -27.46 -9.08 -36.88
N HIS A 586 -27.47 -8.02 -36.07
CA HIS A 586 -28.03 -6.72 -36.47
C HIS A 586 -27.27 -6.00 -37.60
N LYS A 587 -25.95 -6.24 -37.74
CA LYS A 587 -25.19 -5.72 -38.90
C LYS A 587 -25.51 -6.45 -40.19
N ASN A 588 -25.85 -7.75 -40.14
CA ASN A 588 -26.28 -8.49 -41.32
C ASN A 588 -27.72 -8.15 -41.73
N GLU A 589 -28.63 -7.94 -40.78
CA GLU A 589 -30.02 -7.52 -41.07
C GLU A 589 -30.09 -6.11 -41.69
N LYS A 590 -29.30 -5.15 -41.17
CA LYS A 590 -29.20 -3.80 -41.79
C LYS A 590 -28.56 -3.82 -43.18
N MET A 591 -27.68 -4.77 -43.48
CA MET A 591 -27.06 -4.91 -44.80
C MET A 591 -27.99 -5.55 -45.84
N GLU A 592 -28.90 -6.44 -45.42
CA GLU A 592 -30.00 -6.97 -46.24
C GLU A 592 -31.05 -5.88 -46.51
N GLU A 593 -31.46 -5.10 -45.49
CA GLU A 593 -32.43 -4.00 -45.65
C GLU A 593 -31.92 -2.87 -46.58
N ILE A 594 -30.61 -2.59 -46.59
CA ILE A 594 -29.98 -1.62 -47.49
C ILE A 594 -29.86 -2.19 -48.93
N LYS A 595 -29.76 -3.52 -49.10
CA LYS A 595 -29.79 -4.16 -50.42
C LYS A 595 -31.20 -4.17 -51.01
N GLU A 596 -32.24 -4.48 -50.23
CA GLU A 596 -33.64 -4.44 -50.69
C GLU A 596 -34.12 -3.02 -51.01
N ARG A 597 -33.67 -2.00 -50.26
CA ARG A 597 -33.94 -0.59 -50.58
C ARG A 597 -33.18 -0.08 -51.82
N ARG A 598 -32.05 -0.68 -52.18
CA ARG A 598 -31.34 -0.36 -53.45
C ARG A 598 -31.93 -1.09 -54.65
N LEU A 599 -32.50 -2.28 -54.47
CA LEU A 599 -33.18 -3.02 -55.55
C LEU A 599 -34.50 -2.36 -55.97
N THR A 600 -35.24 -1.77 -55.03
CA THR A 600 -36.53 -1.11 -55.33
C THR A 600 -36.41 0.32 -55.90
N GLN A 601 -35.22 0.94 -55.86
CA GLN A 601 -34.97 2.26 -56.47
C GLN A 601 -34.37 2.21 -57.88
N THR A 602 -34.02 1.03 -58.40
CA THR A 602 -33.36 0.89 -59.71
C THR A 602 -34.31 0.43 -60.84
N GLU A 603 -35.60 0.17 -60.56
CA GLU A 603 -36.59 -0.28 -61.57
C GLU A 603 -37.64 0.78 -61.95
N ARG A 604 -37.27 2.07 -61.96
CA ARG A 604 -38.13 3.14 -62.53
C ARG A 604 -37.50 4.04 -63.58
N SER A 605 -36.37 3.65 -64.16
CA SER A 605 -35.92 4.27 -65.41
C SER A 605 -35.18 3.27 -66.28
N GLN A 606 -35.85 2.78 -67.32
CA GLN A 606 -35.38 2.77 -68.71
C GLN A 606 -36.23 1.82 -69.54
N ASN A 607 -37.29 2.39 -70.14
CA ASN A 607 -37.77 1.92 -71.43
C ASN A 607 -36.69 2.25 -72.47
N GLY A 608 -36.24 1.25 -73.26
CA GLY A 608 -35.69 1.52 -74.58
C GLY A 608 -34.63 0.55 -75.12
N ARG A 609 -35.10 -0.32 -76.01
CA ARG A 609 -34.44 -0.87 -77.23
C ARG A 609 -33.62 -2.17 -77.12
N ASP A 610 -34.20 -3.21 -77.73
CA ASP A 610 -33.66 -4.21 -78.68
C ASP A 610 -32.13 -4.34 -78.78
N ILE A 611 -31.57 -5.53 -78.53
CA ILE A 611 -31.37 -6.67 -79.46
C ILE A 611 -31.00 -7.91 -78.62
#